data_AF-A0A7W7RSG0-F1
#
_entry.id   AF-A0A7W7RSG0-F1
#
_cell.length_a   1.000
_cell.length_b   1.000
_cell.length_c   1.000
_cell.angle_alpha   90.00
_cell.angle_beta   90.00
_cell.angle_gamma   90.00
#
_symmetry.space_group_name_H-M   'P 1'
#
loop_
_entity.id
_entity.type
_entity.pdbx_description
1 polymer ?
#
loop_
_entity_poly.entity_id
_entity_poly.type
_entity_poly.pdbx_seq_one_letter_code
_entity_poly.pdbx_strand_id
1 'polypeptide(L)'
;MTLGPALSSAVAGRADLFDGLDLDRLLPVARRILQERARDFTTLRGLLQKEFPEVNDQARGYAVRTQLPLVMVPTEDRWAFPRIVDFTPADSWLGSHTPTAPVS
;
A
#
# COMPACT_ATOMS: atom_id res chain seq x y z
N MET A 1 13.87 -12.09 -2.99
CA MET A 1 13.97 -10.97 -3.95
C MET A 1 13.45 -9.74 -3.25
N THR A 2 14.32 -8.82 -2.84
CA THR A 2 13.95 -7.71 -1.93
C THR A 2 13.62 -6.47 -2.78
N LEU A 3 12.41 -5.94 -2.65
CA LEU A 3 11.92 -4.79 -3.44
C LEU A 3 12.48 -3.42 -2.99
N GLY A 4 13.44 -3.40 -2.06
CA GLY A 4 13.95 -2.20 -1.39
C GLY A 4 14.42 -1.06 -2.30
N PRO A 5 15.30 -1.30 -3.30
CA PRO A 5 15.89 -0.20 -4.08
C PRO A 5 14.87 0.62 -4.89
N ALA A 6 13.83 -0.02 -5.42
CA ALA A 6 12.80 0.64 -6.21
C ALA A 6 11.81 1.45 -5.35
N LEU A 7 11.58 1.02 -4.11
CA LEU A 7 10.73 1.74 -3.16
C LEU A 7 11.46 2.98 -2.62
N SER A 8 12.75 2.84 -2.27
CA SER A 8 13.56 3.95 -1.74
C SER A 8 13.74 5.10 -2.74
N SER A 9 13.82 4.83 -4.04
CA SER A 9 14.02 5.87 -5.06
C SER A 9 12.80 6.78 -5.24
N ALA A 10 11.59 6.31 -4.92
CA ALA A 10 10.37 7.10 -5.03
C ALA A 10 10.30 8.30 -4.06
N VAL A 11 11.10 8.26 -2.99
CA VAL A 11 11.22 9.35 -2.00
C VAL A 11 12.19 10.44 -2.46
N ALA A 12 13.27 10.07 -3.16
CA ALA A 12 14.41 10.94 -3.44
C ALA A 12 14.08 12.19 -4.28
N GLY A 13 12.99 12.16 -5.07
CA GLY A 13 12.54 13.29 -5.90
C GLY A 13 11.42 14.14 -5.29
N ARG A 14 10.96 13.83 -4.08
CA ARG A 14 9.78 14.46 -3.43
C ARG A 14 9.97 14.67 -1.93
N ALA A 15 11.20 14.84 -1.46
CA ALA A 15 11.51 14.93 -0.02
C ALA A 15 10.70 16.01 0.71
N ASP A 16 10.34 17.09 0.03
CA ASP A 16 9.45 18.17 0.50
C ASP A 16 8.06 17.67 0.91
N LEU A 17 7.51 16.67 0.22
CA LEU A 17 6.23 16.05 0.61
C LEU A 17 6.32 15.27 1.91
N PHE A 18 7.50 14.73 2.22
CA PHE A 18 7.71 13.86 3.38
C PHE A 18 8.24 14.64 4.58
N ASP A 19 8.40 15.97 4.47
CA ASP A 19 8.90 16.79 5.56
C ASP A 19 7.90 16.76 6.74
N GLY A 20 8.40 16.36 7.92
CA GLY A 20 7.57 16.11 9.09
C GLY A 20 6.77 14.79 9.09
N LEU A 21 6.90 13.94 8.06
CA LEU A 21 6.25 12.64 8.01
C LEU A 21 7.18 11.53 8.53
N ASP A 22 6.83 10.96 9.68
CA ASP A 22 7.51 9.80 10.25
C ASP A 22 7.08 8.52 9.53
N LEU A 23 7.87 8.11 8.53
CA LEU A 23 7.64 6.90 7.76
C LEU A 23 7.78 5.63 8.61
N ASP A 24 8.70 5.63 9.58
CA ASP A 24 8.94 4.48 10.46
C ASP A 24 7.74 4.24 11.38
N ARG A 25 6.94 5.26 11.68
CA ARG A 25 5.65 5.12 12.38
C ARG A 25 4.48 4.87 11.45
N LEU A 26 4.42 5.53 10.29
CA LEU A 26 3.30 5.42 9.35
C LEU A 26 3.21 4.03 8.71
N LEU A 27 4.31 3.54 8.15
CA LEU A 27 4.29 2.35 7.29
C LEU A 27 3.90 1.07 8.04
N PRO A 28 4.35 0.82 9.29
CA PRO A 28 3.89 -0.33 10.06
C PRO A 28 2.39 -0.29 10.36
N VAL A 29 1.81 0.88 10.66
CA VAL A 29 0.37 1.02 10.92
C VAL A 29 -0.43 0.79 9.64
N ALA A 30 -0.02 1.41 8.52
CA ALA A 30 -0.67 1.19 7.23
C ALA A 30 -0.64 -0.28 6.81
N ARG A 31 0.52 -0.94 7.00
CA ARG A 31 0.68 -2.36 6.75
C ARG A 31 -0.24 -3.20 7.61
N ARG A 32 -0.31 -2.95 8.93
CA ARG A 32 -1.21 -3.67 9.85
C ARG A 32 -2.67 -3.57 9.41
N ILE A 33 -3.15 -2.36 9.09
CA ILE A 33 -4.52 -2.13 8.62
C ILE A 33 -4.83 -2.98 7.38
N LEU A 34 -3.90 -3.03 6.42
CA LEU A 34 -4.08 -3.77 5.17
C LEU A 34 -3.92 -5.29 5.34
N GLN A 35 -3.16 -5.75 6.34
CA GLN A 35 -3.07 -7.16 6.71
C GLN A 35 -4.33 -7.66 7.42
N GLU A 36 -4.96 -6.83 8.26
CA GLU A 36 -6.22 -7.16 8.92
C GLU A 36 -7.34 -7.37 7.89
N ARG A 37 -7.41 -6.49 6.88
CA ARG A 37 -8.30 -6.66 5.73
C ARG A 37 -7.81 -5.82 4.57
N ALA A 38 -7.88 -6.36 3.35
CA ALA A 38 -7.61 -5.60 2.13
C ALA A 38 -8.60 -4.42 2.01
N ARG A 39 -8.10 -3.25 1.61
CA ARG A 39 -8.91 -2.00 1.53
C ARG A 39 -8.55 -1.19 0.31
N ASP A 40 -9.53 -0.45 -0.19
CA ASP A 40 -9.31 0.64 -1.12
C ASP A 40 -8.61 1.84 -0.44
N PHE A 41 -8.01 2.70 -1.25
CA PHE A 41 -7.24 3.84 -0.75
C PHE A 41 -8.08 4.94 -0.09
N THR A 42 -9.37 5.05 -0.40
CA THR A 42 -10.27 6.00 0.28
C THR A 42 -10.49 5.53 1.72
N THR A 43 -10.79 4.25 1.90
CA THR A 43 -10.97 3.65 3.23
C THR A 43 -9.67 3.71 4.04
N LEU A 44 -8.54 3.31 3.44
CA LEU A 44 -7.24 3.34 4.10
C LEU A 44 -6.86 4.75 4.56
N ARG A 45 -7.07 5.75 3.71
CA ARG A 45 -6.82 7.16 4.04
C ARG A 45 -7.63 7.62 5.24
N GLY A 46 -8.92 7.29 5.28
CA GLY A 46 -9.80 7.65 6.39
C GLY A 46 -9.37 7.00 7.71
N LEU A 47 -8.83 5.78 7.68
CA LEU A 47 -8.28 5.12 8.86
C LEU A 47 -6.95 5.75 9.31
N LEU A 48 -6.04 6.01 8.38
CA LEU A 48 -4.75 6.64 8.69
C LEU A 48 -4.90 8.09 9.19
N GLN A 49 -5.90 8.83 8.72
CA GLN A 49 -6.20 10.18 9.22
C GLN A 49 -6.62 10.17 10.70
N LYS A 50 -7.25 9.10 11.18
CA LYS A 50 -7.62 8.97 12.60
C LYS A 50 -6.40 8.69 13.48
N GLU A 51 -5.46 7.91 12.98
CA GLU A 51 -4.24 7.53 13.70
C GLU A 51 -3.15 8.62 13.66
N PHE A 52 -3.10 9.42 12.59
CA PHE A 52 -2.09 10.45 12.35
C PHE A 52 -2.72 11.79 11.93
N PRO A 53 -3.51 12.45 12.80
CA PRO A 53 -4.31 13.60 12.41
C PRO A 53 -3.49 14.82 11.97
N GLU A 54 -2.28 14.97 12.51
CA GLU A 54 -1.34 16.07 12.25
C GLU A 54 -0.60 16.01 10.92
N VAL A 55 -0.63 14.87 10.21
CA VAL A 55 0.14 14.69 8.97
C VAL A 55 -0.66 15.13 7.74
N ASN A 56 0.02 15.70 6.74
CA ASN A 56 -0.59 16.00 5.43
C ASN A 56 -1.17 14.74 4.77
N ASP A 57 -2.43 14.79 4.38
CA ASP A 57 -3.17 13.66 3.83
C ASP A 57 -2.64 13.13 2.49
N GLN A 58 -2.19 14.04 1.60
CA GLN A 58 -1.61 13.63 0.33
C GLN A 58 -0.26 12.94 0.53
N ALA A 59 0.56 13.47 1.44
CA ALA A 59 1.86 12.90 1.79
C ALA A 59 1.74 11.47 2.33
N ARG A 60 0.82 11.22 3.29
CA ARG A 60 0.59 9.86 3.82
C ARG A 60 0.18 8.87 2.73
N GLY A 61 -0.81 9.25 1.92
CA GLY A 61 -1.33 8.35 0.88
C GLY A 61 -0.28 8.01 -0.17
N TYR A 62 0.55 9.01 -0.53
CA TYR A 62 1.66 8.81 -1.47
C TYR A 62 2.77 7.94 -0.85
N ALA A 63 3.13 8.17 0.41
CA ALA A 63 4.10 7.39 1.15
C ALA A 63 3.73 5.91 1.18
N VAL A 64 2.50 5.60 1.57
CA VAL A 64 2.02 4.21 1.63
C VAL A 64 2.08 3.53 0.27
N ARG A 65 1.65 4.21 -0.80
CA ARG A 65 1.66 3.67 -2.17
C ARG A 65 3.05 3.38 -2.73
N THR A 66 4.03 4.18 -2.33
CA THR A 66 5.37 4.12 -2.92
C THR A 66 6.37 3.36 -2.05
N GLN A 67 6.09 3.20 -0.76
CA GLN A 67 7.00 2.58 0.20
C GLN A 67 6.53 1.21 0.70
N LEU A 68 5.25 0.85 0.52
CA LEU A 68 4.79 -0.52 0.77
C LEU A 68 4.68 -1.30 -0.55
N PRO A 69 5.25 -2.53 -0.63
CA PRO A 69 4.92 -3.46 -1.69
C PRO A 69 3.47 -3.91 -1.53
N LEU A 70 2.58 -3.38 -2.37
CA LEU A 70 1.15 -3.70 -2.38
C LEU A 70 0.80 -4.44 -3.66
N VAL A 71 -0.16 -5.36 -3.56
CA VAL A 71 -0.84 -5.96 -4.69
C VAL A 71 -2.30 -5.54 -4.68
N MET A 72 -2.86 -5.40 -5.87
CA MET A 72 -4.30 -5.25 -6.05
C MET A 72 -4.96 -6.61 -5.83
N VAL A 73 -6.03 -6.65 -5.04
CA VAL A 73 -6.86 -7.85 -4.91
C VAL A 73 -7.63 -8.04 -6.22
N PRO A 74 -7.54 -9.22 -6.87
CA PRO A 74 -8.29 -9.49 -8.09
C PRO A 74 -9.80 -9.34 -7.89
N THR A 75 -10.47 -8.83 -8.91
CA THR A 75 -11.94 -8.75 -9.00
C THR A 75 -12.41 -9.70 -10.11
N GLU A 76 -13.72 -9.92 -10.20
CA GLU A 76 -14.33 -10.73 -11.27
C GLU A 76 -14.34 -10.03 -12.63
N ASP A 77 -13.89 -8.76 -12.70
CA ASP A 77 -13.84 -8.01 -13.94
C ASP A 77 -12.78 -8.56 -14.89
N ARG A 78 -13.20 -8.96 -16.09
CA ARG A 78 -12.29 -9.45 -17.13
C ARG A 78 -11.50 -8.29 -17.74
N TRP A 79 -10.20 -8.21 -17.45
CA TRP A 79 -9.24 -7.24 -18.02
C TRP A 79 -9.75 -5.79 -17.96
N ALA A 80 -10.00 -5.32 -16.74
CA ALA A 80 -10.47 -3.98 -16.47
C ALA A 80 -9.49 -3.19 -15.61
N PHE A 81 -9.75 -1.89 -15.50
CA PHE A 81 -9.16 -1.01 -14.49
C PHE A 81 -10.29 -0.52 -13.57
N PRO A 82 -10.66 -1.30 -12.54
CA PRO A 82 -11.76 -0.94 -11.66
C PRO A 82 -11.49 0.41 -10.99
N ARG A 83 -12.52 1.24 -10.89
CA ARG A 83 -12.42 2.57 -10.27
C ARG A 83 -12.09 2.50 -8.78
N ILE A 84 -12.58 1.45 -8.12
CA ILE A 84 -12.36 1.16 -6.70
C ILE A 84 -11.89 -0.27 -6.63
N VAL A 85 -10.77 -0.49 -5.96
CA VAL A 85 -10.20 -1.82 -5.77
C VAL A 85 -9.43 -1.89 -4.47
N ASP A 86 -9.48 -3.04 -3.83
CA ASP A 86 -8.80 -3.29 -2.57
C ASP A 86 -7.32 -3.64 -2.81
N PHE A 87 -6.48 -3.23 -1.86
CA PHE A 87 -5.05 -3.53 -1.86
C PHE A 87 -4.67 -4.29 -0.59
N THR A 88 -3.64 -5.12 -0.69
CA THR A 88 -3.07 -5.89 0.44
C THR A 88 -1.55 -5.99 0.27
N PRO A 89 -0.75 -6.19 1.34
CA PRO A 89 0.69 -6.35 1.21
C PRO A 89 1.05 -7.56 0.35
N ALA A 90 1.98 -7.35 -0.57
CA ALA A 90 2.35 -8.33 -1.59
C ALA A 90 2.78 -9.66 -0.98
N ASP A 91 3.59 -9.62 0.08
CA ASP A 91 4.10 -10.82 0.75
C ASP A 91 3.00 -11.62 1.46
N SER A 92 2.01 -10.93 2.04
CA SER A 92 0.86 -11.57 2.70
C SER A 92 -0.04 -12.27 1.67
N TRP A 93 -0.21 -11.67 0.49
CA TRP A 93 -1.01 -12.25 -0.59
C TRP A 93 -0.28 -13.38 -1.32
N LEU A 94 0.98 -13.17 -1.72
CA LEU A 94 1.77 -14.17 -2.44
C LEU A 94 2.01 -15.43 -1.59
N GLY A 95 2.27 -15.27 -0.29
CA GLY A 95 2.45 -16.40 0.63
C GLY A 95 1.19 -17.22 0.87
N SER A 96 0.01 -16.66 0.62
CA SER A 96 -1.29 -17.33 0.80
C SER A 96 -1.95 -17.81 -0.50
N HIS A 97 -1.56 -17.23 -1.65
CA HIS A 97 -2.21 -17.44 -2.94
C HIS A 97 -1.26 -17.94 -4.03
N THR A 98 -0.17 -18.62 -3.67
CA THR A 98 0.70 -19.26 -4.67
C THR A 98 -0.15 -20.31 -5.42
N PRO A 99 -0.39 -20.19 -6.74
CA PRO A 99 -1.14 -21.18 -7.48
C PRO A 99 -0.36 -22.49 -7.47
N THR A 100 -0.93 -23.54 -6.87
CA THR A 100 -0.30 -24.86 -6.79
C THR A 100 -0.44 -25.68 -8.07
N ALA A 101 -1.19 -25.20 -9.07
CA ALA A 101 -1.40 -25.89 -10.33
C ALA A 101 -0.70 -25.15 -11.49
N PRO A 102 -0.07 -25.88 -12.43
CA PRO A 102 0.48 -25.28 -13.63
C PRO A 102 -0.64 -24.68 -14.48
N VAL A 103 -0.41 -23.47 -14.98
CA VAL A 103 -1.25 -22.87 -16.02
C VAL A 103 -1.04 -23.67 -17.31
N SER A 104 -2.09 -24.34 -17.79
CA SER A 104 -2.09 -25.07 -19.07
C SER A 104 -2.27 -24.13 -20.25
#